data_AF-A0AAP9UQY2-F1
#
_entry.id   AF-A0AAP9UQY2-F1
#
_cell.length_a   1.000
_cell.length_b   1.000
_cell.length_c   1.000
_cell.angle_alpha   90.00
_cell.angle_beta   90.00
_cell.angle_gamma   90.00
#
_symmetry.space_group_name_H-M   'P 1'
#
loop_
_entity.id
_entity.type
_entity.pdbx_description
1 polymer ?
#
loop_
_entity_poly.entity_id
_entity_poly.type
_entity_poly.pdbx_seq_one_letter_code
_entity_poly.pdbx_strand_id
1 'polypeptide(L)'
;MMMRGIRGATTIDRDTEKDITERTKQLIGKMIDENRLKPEQVVQILISATSDIHAAFPAKVVRTFDGWQHVPVMCMQEMDVEHGLKKCIRVMMTVQTDMRQDEVRHVYLENAVTLRPDLSLTKNTEL
;
A
#
# COMPACT_ATOMS: atom_id res chain seq x y z
N MET A 1 16.53 13.77 -10.48
CA MET A 1 15.40 12.93 -10.08
C MET A 1 15.77 11.47 -10.16
N MET A 2 15.68 10.79 -9.01
CA MET A 2 15.85 9.34 -8.91
C MET A 2 14.47 8.67 -8.86
N MET A 3 14.43 7.34 -8.98
CA MET A 3 13.25 6.56 -8.68
C MET A 3 13.34 5.98 -7.27
N ARG A 4 12.20 5.92 -6.57
CA ARG A 4 12.05 5.30 -5.26
C ARG A 4 10.83 4.38 -5.25
N GLY A 5 10.96 3.26 -4.55
CA GLY A 5 9.83 2.42 -4.18
C GLY A 5 9.24 2.89 -2.85
N ILE A 6 7.92 3.01 -2.79
CA ILE A 6 7.16 3.32 -1.58
C ILE A 6 6.29 2.10 -1.27
N ARG A 7 6.54 1.48 -0.11
CA ARG A 7 5.78 0.33 0.38
C ARG A 7 4.54 0.77 1.15
N GLY A 8 3.45 0.06 0.89
CA GLY A 8 2.21 0.10 1.63
C GLY A 8 1.77 -1.30 2.05
N ALA A 9 1.12 -1.45 3.20
CA ALA A 9 0.36 -2.65 3.52
C ALA A 9 -0.83 -2.37 4.44
N THR A 10 -1.91 -3.11 4.26
CA THR A 10 -3.11 -3.08 5.11
C THR A 10 -3.72 -4.48 5.20
N THR A 11 -4.68 -4.67 6.08
CA THR A 11 -5.50 -5.89 6.14
C THR A 11 -6.98 -5.57 6.05
N ILE A 12 -7.77 -6.53 5.56
CA ILE A 12 -9.23 -6.47 5.55
C ILE A 12 -9.82 -7.41 6.61
N ASP A 13 -10.99 -7.07 7.13
CA ASP A 13 -11.69 -7.91 8.11
C ASP A 13 -12.41 -9.08 7.41
N ARG A 14 -13.04 -8.81 6.26
CA ARG A 14 -13.77 -9.79 5.46
C ARG A 14 -13.39 -9.67 3.98
N ASP A 15 -13.38 -10.79 3.27
CA ASP A 15 -13.20 -10.82 1.81
C ASP A 15 -14.49 -10.34 1.12
N THR A 16 -14.69 -9.02 1.11
CA THR A 16 -15.79 -8.36 0.42
C THR A 16 -15.26 -7.20 -0.42
N GLU A 17 -15.92 -6.89 -1.54
CA GLU A 17 -15.51 -5.76 -2.39
C GLU A 17 -15.43 -4.44 -1.59
N LYS A 18 -16.37 -4.24 -0.66
CA LYS A 18 -16.39 -3.05 0.20
C LYS A 18 -15.13 -2.96 1.06
N ASP A 19 -14.82 -3.98 1.84
CA ASP A 19 -13.65 -3.98 2.73
C ASP A 19 -12.35 -3.83 1.93
N ILE A 20 -12.21 -4.55 0.80
CA ILE A 20 -11.05 -4.44 -0.09
C ILE A 20 -10.89 -3.00 -0.59
N THR A 21 -11.96 -2.40 -1.12
CA THR A 21 -11.89 -1.07 -1.73
C THR A 21 -11.68 0.02 -0.66
N GLU A 22 -12.36 -0.03 0.47
CA GLU A 22 -12.21 0.95 1.56
C GLU A 22 -10.80 0.90 2.15
N ARG A 23 -10.28 -0.28 2.51
CA ARG A 23 -8.95 -0.40 3.10
C ARG A 23 -7.83 -0.08 2.12
N THR A 24 -7.97 -0.46 0.86
CA THR A 24 -6.98 -0.12 -0.18
C THR A 24 -6.98 1.38 -0.47
N LYS A 25 -8.16 2.01 -0.52
CA LYS A 25 -8.27 3.47 -0.70
C LYS A 25 -7.65 4.23 0.47
N GLN A 26 -7.92 3.80 1.71
CA GLN A 26 -7.30 4.38 2.90
C GLN A 26 -5.76 4.26 2.86
N LEU A 27 -5.24 3.09 2.49
CA LEU A 27 -3.80 2.83 2.37
C LEU A 27 -3.15 3.75 1.32
N ILE A 28 -3.68 3.76 0.10
CA ILE A 28 -3.11 4.55 -1.01
C ILE A 28 -3.21 6.05 -0.71
N GLY A 29 -4.36 6.53 -0.19
CA GLY A 29 -4.52 7.93 0.20
C GLY A 29 -3.46 8.36 1.22
N LYS A 30 -3.23 7.56 2.26
CA LYS A 30 -2.19 7.84 3.26
C LYS A 30 -0.77 7.81 2.67
N MET A 31 -0.48 6.89 1.74
CA MET A 31 0.81 6.87 1.04
C MET A 31 1.03 8.14 0.22
N ILE A 32 -0.02 8.62 -0.47
CA ILE A 32 0.00 9.87 -1.24
C ILE A 32 0.27 11.05 -0.32
N ASP A 33 -0.48 11.17 0.77
CA ASP A 33 -0.41 12.30 1.70
C ASP A 33 0.95 12.37 2.40
N GLU A 34 1.44 11.25 2.94
CA GLU A 34 2.69 11.23 3.71
C GLU A 34 3.93 11.50 2.85
N ASN A 35 3.87 11.19 1.56
CA ASN A 35 4.97 11.41 0.62
C ASN A 35 4.72 12.61 -0.33
N ARG A 36 3.60 13.32 -0.17
CA ARG A 36 3.17 14.48 -0.98
C ARG A 36 3.21 14.20 -2.48
N LEU A 37 2.69 13.04 -2.89
CA LEU A 37 2.81 12.54 -4.26
C LEU A 37 1.79 13.20 -5.18
N LYS A 38 2.23 13.50 -6.39
CA LYS A 38 1.36 13.85 -7.51
C LYS A 38 1.28 12.69 -8.51
N PRO A 39 0.14 12.49 -9.20
CA PRO A 39 -0.04 11.36 -10.11
C PRO A 39 1.02 11.30 -11.22
N GLU A 40 1.46 12.45 -11.75
CA GLU A 40 2.49 12.53 -12.80
C GLU A 40 3.89 12.08 -12.36
N GLN A 41 4.11 11.93 -11.05
CA GLN A 41 5.36 11.40 -10.49
C GLN A 41 5.36 9.88 -10.38
N VAL A 42 4.21 9.22 -10.57
CA VAL A 42 4.06 7.79 -10.33
C VAL A 42 4.32 7.03 -11.62
N VAL A 43 5.43 6.30 -11.63
CA VAL A 43 5.83 5.47 -12.77
C VAL A 43 4.87 4.29 -12.91
N GLN A 44 4.59 3.60 -11.79
CA GLN A 44 3.66 2.46 -11.74
C GLN A 44 3.29 2.08 -10.31
N ILE A 45 2.22 1.30 -10.16
CA ILE A 45 1.81 0.67 -8.91
C ILE A 45 1.68 -0.85 -9.11
N LEU A 46 2.28 -1.62 -8.20
CA LEU A 46 2.03 -3.07 -8.08
C LEU A 46 1.27 -3.32 -6.78
N ILE A 47 0.22 -4.12 -6.83
CA ILE A 47 -0.57 -4.50 -5.64
C ILE A 47 -0.62 -6.01 -5.50
N SER A 48 -0.10 -6.56 -4.40
CA SER A 48 -0.30 -7.96 -4.06
C SER A 48 -1.45 -8.15 -3.07
N ALA A 49 -2.18 -9.25 -3.21
CA ALA A 49 -3.16 -9.72 -2.24
C ALA A 49 -2.84 -11.17 -1.85
N THR A 50 -3.02 -11.51 -0.58
CA THR A 50 -2.87 -12.91 -0.13
C THR A 50 -3.89 -13.83 -0.77
N SER A 51 -3.57 -15.13 -0.83
CA SER A 51 -4.37 -16.17 -1.49
C SER A 51 -5.78 -16.37 -0.92
N ASP A 52 -6.12 -15.69 0.19
CA ASP A 52 -7.41 -15.70 0.87
C ASP A 52 -8.28 -14.45 0.59
N ILE A 53 -7.95 -13.68 -0.46
CA ILE A 53 -8.72 -12.51 -0.94
C ILE A 53 -9.15 -12.73 -2.40
N HIS A 54 -10.46 -12.68 -2.68
CA HIS A 54 -11.02 -12.98 -4.00
C HIS A 54 -12.10 -12.00 -4.45
N ALA A 55 -12.70 -11.23 -3.53
CA ALA A 55 -13.94 -10.51 -3.82
C ALA A 55 -13.80 -9.32 -4.78
N ALA A 56 -12.59 -8.75 -4.94
CA ALA A 56 -12.35 -7.66 -5.87
C ALA A 56 -10.85 -7.46 -6.16
N PHE A 57 -10.56 -6.82 -7.30
CA PHE A 57 -9.23 -6.28 -7.58
C PHE A 57 -8.99 -4.98 -6.80
N PRO A 58 -8.00 -4.90 -5.91
CA PRO A 58 -7.73 -3.69 -5.14
C PRO A 58 -7.36 -2.49 -6.03
N ALA A 59 -6.73 -2.73 -7.19
CA ALA A 59 -6.31 -1.69 -8.13
C ALA A 59 -7.46 -0.79 -8.63
N LYS A 60 -8.72 -1.25 -8.55
CA LYS A 60 -9.89 -0.45 -8.94
C LYS A 60 -9.93 0.91 -8.25
N VAL A 61 -9.43 1.00 -7.02
CA VAL A 61 -9.49 2.25 -6.23
C VAL A 61 -8.54 3.33 -6.73
N VAL A 62 -7.47 2.97 -7.45
CA VAL A 62 -6.50 3.94 -7.98
C VAL A 62 -7.20 4.95 -8.90
N ARG A 63 -8.18 4.48 -9.67
CA ARG A 63 -8.95 5.32 -10.60
C ARG A 63 -9.96 6.24 -9.91
N THR A 64 -10.13 6.12 -8.59
CA THR A 64 -11.04 6.99 -7.80
C THR A 64 -10.34 8.22 -7.23
N PHE A 65 -9.01 8.29 -7.33
CA PHE A 65 -8.24 9.47 -6.95
C PHE A 65 -8.15 10.42 -8.15
N ASP A 66 -8.37 11.71 -7.89
CA ASP A 66 -8.37 12.74 -8.93
C ASP A 66 -6.99 12.83 -9.62
N GLY A 67 -6.98 12.73 -10.96
CA GLY A 67 -5.75 12.73 -11.77
C GLY A 67 -5.01 11.38 -11.87
N TRP A 68 -5.42 10.33 -11.15
CA TRP A 68 -4.72 9.04 -11.14
C TRP A 68 -5.21 8.05 -12.22
N GLN A 69 -6.15 8.45 -13.08
CA GLN A 69 -6.73 7.58 -14.10
C GLN A 69 -5.74 7.07 -15.15
N HIS A 70 -4.60 7.73 -15.29
CA HIS A 70 -3.54 7.37 -16.24
C HIS A 70 -2.38 6.61 -15.59
N VAL A 71 -2.37 6.46 -14.26
CA VAL A 71 -1.30 5.72 -13.57
C VAL A 71 -1.42 4.22 -13.89
N PRO A 72 -0.37 3.58 -14.42
CA PRO A 72 -0.40 2.15 -14.70
C PRO A 72 -0.35 1.38 -13.37
N VAL A 73 -1.28 0.44 -13.21
CA VAL A 73 -1.40 -0.38 -12.01
C VAL A 73 -1.68 -1.84 -12.38
N MET A 74 -1.07 -2.77 -11.66
CA MET A 74 -1.27 -4.21 -11.83
C MET A 74 -1.44 -4.90 -10.48
N CYS A 75 -2.32 -5.90 -10.43
CA CYS A 75 -2.44 -6.80 -9.28
C CYS A 75 -1.69 -8.11 -9.52
N MET A 76 -1.20 -8.71 -8.44
CA MET A 76 -0.67 -10.08 -8.43
C MET A 76 -1.09 -10.81 -7.15
N GLN A 77 -1.02 -12.14 -7.16
CA GLN A 77 -1.15 -12.89 -5.91
C GLN A 77 0.16 -12.83 -5.13
N GLU A 78 0.07 -12.62 -3.83
CA GLU A 78 1.21 -12.76 -2.92
C GLU A 78 1.57 -14.24 -2.74
N MET A 79 2.82 -14.50 -2.38
CA MET A 79 3.22 -15.85 -1.96
C MET A 79 2.37 -16.35 -0.78
N ASP A 80 1.98 -17.63 -0.82
CA ASP A 80 1.26 -18.27 0.28
C ASP A 80 2.25 -18.89 1.27
N VAL A 81 2.68 -18.07 2.23
CA VAL A 81 3.62 -18.46 3.28
C VAL A 81 2.86 -19.01 4.47
N GLU A 82 3.31 -20.17 4.98
CA GLU A 82 2.79 -20.74 6.22
C GLU A 82 2.91 -19.74 7.38
N HIS A 83 1.84 -19.55 8.14
CA HIS A 83 1.72 -18.53 9.20
C HIS A 83 1.89 -17.06 8.72
N GLY A 84 1.85 -16.82 7.40
CA GLY A 84 1.84 -15.48 6.84
C GLY A 84 0.61 -14.67 7.25
N LEU A 85 0.76 -13.35 7.29
CA LEU A 85 -0.34 -12.43 7.63
C LEU A 85 -1.50 -12.58 6.64
N LYS A 86 -2.63 -13.05 7.15
CA LYS A 86 -3.86 -13.30 6.39
C LYS A 86 -4.57 -12.01 5.96
N LYS A 87 -5.39 -12.11 4.91
CA LYS A 87 -6.22 -11.00 4.39
C LYS A 87 -5.44 -9.70 4.19
N CYS A 88 -4.21 -9.81 3.67
CA CYS A 88 -3.30 -8.68 3.54
C CYS A 88 -3.18 -8.21 2.09
N ILE A 89 -3.29 -6.89 1.91
CA ILE A 89 -3.06 -6.19 0.65
C ILE A 89 -1.78 -5.38 0.80
N ARG A 90 -0.84 -5.53 -0.13
CA ARG A 90 0.43 -4.80 -0.15
C ARG A 90 0.58 -4.00 -1.42
N VAL A 91 1.17 -2.82 -1.31
CA VAL A 91 1.39 -1.89 -2.41
C VAL A 91 2.88 -1.63 -2.56
N MET A 92 3.36 -1.63 -3.80
CA MET A 92 4.64 -1.05 -4.20
C MET A 92 4.33 0.05 -5.20
N MET A 93 4.55 1.30 -4.80
CA MET A 93 4.44 2.45 -5.70
C MET A 93 5.85 2.88 -6.12
N THR A 94 6.12 2.87 -7.41
CA THR A 94 7.37 3.38 -7.96
C THR A 94 7.18 4.83 -8.38
N VAL A 95 7.94 5.74 -7.77
CA VAL A 95 7.80 7.19 -7.99
C VAL A 95 9.11 7.84 -8.40
N GLN A 96 9.02 8.90 -9.19
CA GLN A 96 10.10 9.81 -9.49
C GLN A 96 10.16 10.92 -8.42
N THR A 97 11.24 10.96 -7.65
CA THR A 97 11.40 11.89 -6.52
C THR A 97 12.88 12.18 -6.24
N ASP A 98 13.14 13.30 -5.57
CA ASP A 98 14.47 13.65 -5.06
C ASP A 98 14.65 13.28 -3.58
N MET A 99 13.62 12.71 -2.94
CA MET A 99 13.72 12.19 -1.57
C MET A 99 14.86 11.16 -1.45
N ARG A 100 15.63 11.28 -0.36
CA ARG A 100 16.55 10.23 0.04
C ARG A 100 15.77 8.98 0.44
N GLN A 101 16.43 7.83 0.37
CA GLN A 101 15.77 6.55 0.68
C GLN A 101 15.26 6.49 2.12
N ASP A 102 15.96 7.10 3.07
CA ASP A 102 15.60 7.19 4.49
C ASP A 102 14.53 8.24 4.82
N GLU A 103 14.16 9.07 3.84
CA GLU A 103 13.06 10.05 3.97
C GLU A 103 11.73 9.49 3.45
N VAL A 104 11.76 8.41 2.68
CA VAL A 104 10.56 7.78 2.13
C VAL A 104 9.69 7.23 3.24
N ARG A 105 8.41 7.64 3.27
CA ARG A 105 7.46 7.20 4.28
C ARG A 105 6.67 6.00 3.79
N HIS A 106 7.03 4.83 4.29
CA HIS A 106 6.27 3.61 4.06
C HIS A 106 5.09 3.51 5.02
N VAL A 107 3.95 3.02 4.53
CA VAL A 107 2.68 3.05 5.28
C VAL A 107 2.21 1.64 5.59
N TYR A 108 2.01 1.33 6.87
CA TYR A 108 1.48 0.05 7.32
C TYR A 108 0.29 0.31 8.25
N LEU A 109 -0.86 -0.26 7.91
CA LEU A 109 -2.14 -0.04 8.59
C LEU A 109 -2.71 -1.34 9.14
N GLU A 110 -3.70 -1.23 10.02
CA GLU A 110 -4.43 -2.36 10.59
C GLU A 110 -3.47 -3.42 11.16
N ASN A 111 -3.68 -4.72 10.90
CA ASN A 111 -2.79 -5.76 11.37
C ASN A 111 -1.45 -5.80 10.61
N ALA A 112 -1.31 -5.08 9.50
CA ALA A 112 -0.08 -5.04 8.72
C ALA A 112 1.03 -4.22 9.39
N VAL A 113 0.74 -3.48 10.47
CA VAL A 113 1.77 -2.84 11.33
C VAL A 113 2.80 -3.86 11.84
N THR A 114 2.36 -5.11 12.05
CA THR A 114 3.22 -6.21 12.49
C THR A 114 4.33 -6.57 11.49
N LEU A 115 4.19 -6.20 10.21
CA LEU A 115 5.20 -6.41 9.18
C LEU A 115 6.41 -5.47 9.33
N ARG A 116 6.30 -4.44 10.17
CA ARG A 116 7.38 -3.51 10.50
C ARG A 116 7.44 -3.28 12.01
N PRO A 117 8.02 -4.24 12.76
CA PRO A 117 8.24 -4.08 14.19
C PRO A 117 9.04 -2.83 14.52
N ASP A 118 9.98 -2.45 13.67
CA ASP A 118 10.81 -1.24 13.79
C ASP A 118 10.02 0.08 13.71
N LEU A 119 8.93 0.12 12.92
CA LEU A 119 8.00 1.26 12.88
C LEU A 119 6.95 1.23 13.99
N SER A 120 6.66 0.03 14.52
CA SER A 120 5.72 -0.15 15.63
C SER A 120 6.36 0.18 16.99
N LEU A 121 7.65 -0.17 17.16
CA LEU A 121 8.43 0.12 18.36
C LEU A 121 8.69 1.62 18.56
N THR A 122 8.63 2.43 17.50
CA THR A 122 8.79 3.89 17.61
C THR A 122 7.61 4.58 18.30
N LYS A 123 6.44 3.92 18.43
CA LYS A 123 5.31 4.44 19.24
C LYS A 123 5.43 4.15 20.74
N ASN A 124 6.32 3.25 21.15
CA ASN A 124 6.49 2.87 22.56
C ASN A 124 7.57 3.69 23.28
N THR A 125 8.18 4.67 22.61
CA THR A 125 9.23 5.54 23.21
C THR A 125 8.67 6.86 23.77
N GLU A 126 7.35 7.05 23.76
CA GLU A 126 6.65 8.21 24.35
C GLU A 126 5.73 7.81 25.51
N LEU A 127 6.22 6.96 26.42
CA LEU A 127 5.62 6.73 27.76
C LEU A 127 6.67 6.95 28.84
#